data_AF-A0AAF1KSE8-F1
#
_entry.id   AF-A0AAF1KSE8-F1
#
_cell.length_a   1.000
_cell.length_b   1.000
_cell.length_c   1.000
_cell.angle_alpha   90.00
_cell.angle_beta   90.00
_cell.angle_gamma   90.00
#
_symmetry.space_group_name_H-M   'P 1'
#
loop_
_entity.id
_entity.type
_entity.pdbx_description
1 polymer ?
#
loop_
_entity_poly.entity_id
_entity_poly.type
_entity_poly.pdbx_seq_one_letter_code
_entity_poly.pdbx_strand_id
1 'polypeptide(L)'
;MPKPAFRYTHYDLGDQRAETTIEITLSAVANVRLMTGGNFQRFKETLKHQFVGGIAKKSPIRLTVPENGHWHLVVDMEGHKGLAESSVKLIEKALAPRIQRAVAG
;
A
#
# COMPACT_ATOMS: atom_id res chain seq x y z
N MET A 1 -9.51 -6.13 23.26
CA MET A 1 -9.81 -5.98 21.83
C MET A 1 -9.38 -7.25 21.12
N PRO A 2 -10.23 -7.87 20.29
CA PRO A 2 -9.82 -9.04 19.52
C PRO A 2 -8.71 -8.63 18.55
N LYS A 3 -7.57 -9.30 18.64
CA LYS A 3 -6.49 -9.21 17.65
C LYS A 3 -6.96 -9.95 16.39
N PRO A 4 -6.60 -9.49 15.17
CA PRO A 4 -6.92 -10.24 13.96
C PRO A 4 -6.49 -11.70 14.13
N ALA A 5 -7.34 -12.64 13.70
CA ALA A 5 -7.09 -14.08 13.85
C ALA A 5 -5.87 -14.57 13.04
N PHE A 6 -5.31 -13.71 12.19
CA PHE A 6 -4.20 -13.97 11.31
C PHE A 6 -3.03 -13.00 11.56
N ARG A 7 -1.82 -13.45 11.21
CA ARG A 7 -0.61 -12.63 11.25
C ARG A 7 -0.56 -11.73 10.02
N TYR A 8 -0.03 -10.52 10.20
CA TYR A 8 0.19 -9.57 9.12
C TYR A 8 1.47 -8.77 9.36
N THR A 9 2.04 -8.25 8.28
CA THR A 9 3.06 -7.20 8.29
C THR A 9 2.37 -5.88 7.98
N HIS A 10 2.68 -4.83 8.73
CA HIS A 10 2.15 -3.49 8.52
C HIS A 10 3.28 -2.53 8.19
N TYR A 11 3.06 -1.75 7.12
CA TYR A 11 3.88 -0.60 6.75
C TYR A 11 3.02 0.64 6.90
N ASP A 12 3.47 1.56 7.75
CA ASP A 12 2.96 2.93 7.74
C ASP A 12 3.70 3.70 6.65
N LEU A 13 2.97 4.13 5.62
CA LEU A 13 3.56 4.85 4.49
C LEU A 13 3.56 6.37 4.71
N GLY A 14 2.96 6.86 5.81
CA GLY A 14 2.76 8.28 6.03
C GLY A 14 1.87 8.93 4.97
N ASP A 15 2.00 10.25 4.85
CA ASP A 15 1.30 11.04 3.84
C ASP A 15 1.86 10.77 2.44
N GLN A 16 1.00 10.28 1.55
CA GLN A 16 1.30 10.03 0.14
C GLN A 16 0.43 10.89 -0.76
N ARG A 17 0.98 11.27 -1.90
CA ARG A 17 0.23 11.93 -2.96
C ARG A 17 -0.50 10.89 -3.81
N ALA A 18 -1.62 11.31 -4.40
CA ALA A 18 -2.24 10.62 -5.50
C ALA A 18 -1.20 10.32 -6.58
N GLU A 19 -1.33 9.17 -7.24
CA GLU A 19 -0.41 8.68 -8.27
C GLU A 19 0.97 8.23 -7.77
N THR A 20 1.29 8.30 -6.47
CA THR A 20 2.47 7.62 -5.94
C THR A 20 2.34 6.12 -6.19
N THR A 21 3.37 5.52 -6.81
CA THR A 21 3.41 4.07 -7.05
C THR A 21 4.11 3.39 -5.88
N ILE A 22 3.43 2.42 -5.30
CA ILE A 22 3.95 1.55 -4.24
C ILE A 22 4.35 0.24 -4.91
N GLU A 23 5.64 -0.08 -4.92
CA GLU A 23 6.16 -1.38 -5.35
C GLU A 23 6.31 -2.30 -4.14
N ILE A 24 5.71 -3.48 -4.19
CA ILE A 24 5.69 -4.45 -3.10
C ILE A 24 6.35 -5.74 -3.59
N THR A 25 7.42 -6.14 -2.91
CA THR A 25 8.07 -7.44 -3.12
C THR A 25 7.57 -8.41 -2.07
N LEU A 26 7.20 -9.61 -2.50
CA LEU A 26 6.68 -10.71 -1.67
C LEU A 26 7.50 -11.99 -1.91
N SER A 27 7.74 -12.76 -0.86
CA SER A 27 8.36 -14.09 -0.97
C SER A 27 7.37 -15.22 -1.27
N ALA A 28 6.07 -15.00 -1.10
CA ALA A 28 5.01 -15.97 -1.35
C ALA A 28 3.69 -15.27 -1.71
N VAL A 29 2.67 -16.06 -2.11
CA VAL A 29 1.30 -15.57 -2.34
C VAL A 29 0.76 -14.96 -1.06
N ALA A 30 0.23 -13.74 -1.11
CA ALA A 30 -0.31 -13.03 0.04
C ALA A 30 -1.45 -12.08 -0.34
N ASN A 31 -2.26 -11.68 0.65
CA ASN A 31 -3.17 -10.56 0.49
C ASN A 31 -2.40 -9.26 0.70
N VAL A 32 -2.56 -8.32 -0.23
CA VAL A 32 -2.02 -6.97 -0.10
C VAL A 32 -3.18 -5.99 -0.05
N ARG A 33 -3.24 -5.18 1.01
CA ARG A 33 -4.32 -4.23 1.28
C ARG A 33 -3.73 -2.85 1.55
N LEU A 34 -3.99 -1.92 0.64
CA LEU A 34 -3.69 -0.50 0.80
C LEU A 34 -4.93 0.22 1.35
N MET A 35 -4.78 0.93 2.47
CA MET A 35 -5.89 1.48 3.23
C MET A 35 -5.58 2.88 3.77
N THR A 36 -6.62 3.69 3.92
CA THR A 36 -6.57 4.91 4.73
C THR A 36 -6.46 4.56 6.21
N GLY A 37 -6.04 5.53 7.05
CA GLY A 37 -5.94 5.33 8.50
C GLY A 37 -7.24 4.82 9.16
N GLY A 38 -8.40 5.36 8.77
CA GLY A 38 -9.70 4.91 9.29
C GLY A 38 -10.02 3.45 8.92
N ASN A 39 -9.68 3.03 7.71
CA ASN A 39 -9.85 1.65 7.28
C ASN A 39 -8.85 0.70 7.96
N PHE A 40 -7.63 1.16 8.24
CA PHE A 40 -6.66 0.37 8.99
C PHE A 40 -7.09 0.11 10.44
N GLN A 41 -7.70 1.09 11.12
CA GLN A 41 -8.27 0.85 12.45
C GLN A 41 -9.38 -0.20 12.41
N ARG A 42 -10.31 -0.09 11.44
CA ARG A 42 -11.37 -1.08 11.23
C ARG A 42 -10.80 -2.47 10.91
N PHE A 43 -9.74 -2.56 10.12
CA PHE A 43 -9.02 -3.82 9.86
C PHE A 43 -8.49 -4.46 11.15
N LYS A 44 -7.83 -3.69 12.03
CA LYS A 44 -7.32 -4.20 13.32
C LYS A 44 -8.45 -4.67 14.24
N GLU A 45 -9.59 -4.02 14.18
CA GLU A 45 -10.80 -4.38 14.94
C GLU A 45 -11.61 -5.51 14.29
N THR A 46 -11.15 -6.07 13.17
CA THR A 46 -11.84 -7.11 12.40
C THR A 46 -13.24 -6.67 11.93
N LEU A 47 -13.40 -5.37 11.68
CA LEU A 47 -14.62 -4.76 11.15
C LEU A 47 -14.56 -4.63 9.62
N LYS A 48 -15.73 -4.40 9.02
CA LYS A 48 -15.85 -4.10 7.60
C LYS A 48 -15.04 -2.83 7.26
N HIS A 49 -14.14 -2.96 6.30
CA HIS A 49 -13.25 -1.90 5.82
C HIS A 49 -13.11 -1.97 4.29
N GLN A 50 -12.63 -0.88 3.71
CA GLN A 50 -12.31 -0.77 2.29
C GLN A 50 -10.80 -0.74 2.10
N PHE A 51 -10.32 -1.28 0.98
CA PHE A 51 -8.91 -1.28 0.61
C PHE A 51 -8.75 -1.35 -0.90
N VAL A 52 -7.58 -0.95 -1.39
CA VAL A 52 -7.11 -1.22 -2.75
C VAL A 52 -6.15 -2.39 -2.70
N GLY A 53 -6.26 -3.32 -3.65
CA GLY A 53 -5.40 -4.51 -3.72
C GLY A 53 -6.20 -5.81 -3.77
N GLY A 54 -5.65 -6.87 -3.20
CA GLY A 54 -6.22 -8.22 -3.27
C GLY A 54 -5.15 -9.30 -3.15
N ILE A 55 -5.45 -10.49 -3.68
CA ILE A 55 -4.53 -11.63 -3.66
C ILE A 55 -3.42 -11.42 -4.69
N ALA A 56 -2.19 -11.28 -4.20
CA ALA A 56 -0.98 -11.15 -5.00
C ALA A 56 -0.36 -12.52 -5.24
N LYS A 57 -0.40 -12.99 -6.50
CA LYS A 57 0.17 -14.29 -6.91
C LYS A 57 1.54 -14.21 -7.58
N LYS A 58 1.99 -12.99 -7.88
CA LYS A 58 3.27 -12.67 -8.54
C LYS A 58 3.97 -11.58 -7.75
N SER A 59 5.26 -11.44 -7.94
CA SER A 59 6.11 -10.48 -7.24
C SER A 59 7.20 -9.96 -8.20
N PRO A 60 7.53 -8.65 -8.20
CA PRO A 60 6.87 -7.60 -7.42
C PRO A 60 5.47 -7.24 -7.96
N ILE A 61 4.63 -6.65 -7.12
CA ILE A 61 3.38 -5.99 -7.54
C ILE A 61 3.48 -4.48 -7.39
N ARG A 62 2.61 -3.75 -8.09
CA ARG A 62 2.50 -2.31 -7.99
C ARG A 62 1.06 -1.91 -7.64
N LEU A 63 0.91 -1.04 -6.67
CA LEU A 63 -0.35 -0.35 -6.36
C LEU A 63 -0.15 1.15 -6.53
N THR A 64 -1.15 1.84 -7.05
CA THR A 64 -1.14 3.29 -7.17
C THR A 64 -1.99 3.88 -6.06
N VAL A 65 -1.47 4.90 -5.38
CA VAL A 65 -2.22 5.67 -4.39
C VAL A 65 -3.34 6.44 -5.12
N PRO A 66 -4.62 6.20 -4.77
CA PRO A 66 -5.74 6.78 -5.51
C PRO A 66 -5.98 8.26 -5.20
N GLU A 67 -5.61 8.71 -4.00
CA GLU A 67 -5.84 10.07 -3.54
C GLU A 67 -4.79 10.49 -2.49
N ASN A 68 -4.63 11.80 -2.31
CA ASN A 68 -3.72 12.35 -1.31
C ASN A 68 -4.19 11.96 0.11
N GLY A 69 -3.26 11.55 0.98
CA GLY A 69 -3.55 11.34 2.39
C GLY A 69 -2.58 10.38 3.07
N HIS A 70 -2.88 10.03 4.32
CA HIS A 70 -2.09 9.08 5.10
C HIS A 70 -2.48 7.63 4.78
N TRP A 71 -1.52 6.84 4.30
CA TRP A 71 -1.76 5.48 3.83
C TRP A 71 -1.03 4.41 4.65
N HIS A 72 -1.71 3.28 4.82
CA HIS A 72 -1.19 2.08 5.46
C HIS A 72 -1.25 0.92 4.47
N LEU A 73 -0.17 0.13 4.40
CA LEU A 73 -0.14 -1.12 3.66
C LEU A 73 -0.11 -2.29 4.63
N VAL A 74 -0.98 -3.26 4.40
CA VAL A 74 -0.97 -4.53 5.10
C VAL A 74 -0.67 -5.66 4.12
N VAL A 75 0.27 -6.52 4.51
CA VAL A 75 0.50 -7.83 3.89
C VAL A 75 0.03 -8.89 4.88
N ASP A 76 -1.07 -9.58 4.56
CA ASP A 76 -1.64 -10.61 5.42
C ASP A 76 -1.82 -11.93 4.68
N MET A 77 -2.07 -12.98 5.47
CA MET A 77 -2.17 -14.34 5.01
C MET A 77 -3.48 -15.00 5.44
N GLU A 78 -4.53 -14.19 5.57
CA GLU A 78 -5.89 -14.72 5.70
C GLU A 78 -6.16 -15.71 4.56
N GLY A 79 -6.33 -17.00 4.89
CA GLY A 79 -6.51 -18.08 3.93
C GLY A 79 -5.23 -18.76 3.39
N HIS A 80 -4.04 -18.43 3.90
CA HIS A 80 -2.75 -18.97 3.43
C HIS A 80 -1.87 -19.55 4.56
N LYS A 81 -0.96 -20.47 4.23
CA LYS A 81 -0.04 -21.11 5.20
C LYS A 81 1.23 -20.27 5.40
N GLY A 82 1.35 -19.59 6.54
CA GLY A 82 2.55 -18.83 6.96
C GLY A 82 2.50 -17.35 6.57
N LEU A 83 3.35 -16.50 7.17
CA LEU A 83 3.46 -15.07 6.83
C LEU A 83 4.49 -14.89 5.70
N ALA A 84 4.13 -14.24 4.60
CA ALA A 84 5.08 -13.91 3.54
C ALA A 84 6.07 -12.82 4.02
N GLU A 85 7.35 -12.98 3.73
CA GLU A 85 8.31 -11.89 3.84
C GLU A 85 7.97 -10.84 2.78
N SER A 86 8.13 -9.57 3.15
CA SER A 86 7.75 -8.46 2.29
C SER A 86 8.67 -7.25 2.44
N SER A 87 8.77 -6.47 1.36
CA SER A 87 9.41 -5.16 1.36
C SER A 87 8.64 -4.20 0.47
N VAL A 88 8.73 -2.90 0.79
CA VAL A 88 8.00 -1.84 0.11
C VAL A 88 8.97 -0.76 -0.37
N LYS A 89 8.77 -0.31 -1.60
CA LYS A 89 9.46 0.83 -2.19
C LYS A 89 8.44 1.82 -2.73
N LEU A 90 8.52 3.07 -2.27
CA LEU A 90 7.74 4.17 -2.82
C LEU A 90 8.47 4.73 -4.05
N ILE A 91 7.72 4.88 -5.14
CA ILE A 91 8.19 5.42 -6.40
C ILE A 91 7.32 6.64 -6.68
N GLU A 92 7.84 7.81 -6.34
CA GLU A 92 7.21 9.07 -6.70
C GLU A 92 7.36 9.29 -8.21
N LYS A 93 6.27 9.69 -8.86
CA LYS A 93 6.37 10.22 -10.22
C LYS A 93 7.14 11.53 -10.13
N ALA A 94 8.35 11.58 -10.70
CA ALA A 94 9.10 12.81 -10.83
C ALA A 94 8.20 13.86 -11.49
N LEU A 95 8.02 15.01 -10.84
CA LEU A 95 7.40 16.16 -11.49
C LEU A 95 8.29 16.49 -12.69
N ALA A 96 7.73 16.38 -13.90
CA ALA A 96 8.44 16.84 -15.10
C ALA A 96 8.89 18.28 -14.84
N PRO A 97 10.17 18.63 -15.09
CA PRO A 97 10.63 19.99 -14.88
C PRO A 97 9.75 20.92 -15.69
N ARG A 98 9.09 21.84 -15.01
CA ARG A 98 8.25 22.86 -15.63
C ARG A 98 9.21 23.79 -16.36
N ILE A 99 9.46 23.54 -17.65
CA ILE A 99 10.26 24.42 -18.50
C ILE A 99 9.52 25.75 -18.56
N GLN A 100 9.91 26.71 -17.70
CA GLN A 100 9.56 28.10 -17.90
C GLN A 100 10.29 28.54 -19.16
N ARG A 101 9.56 28.64 -20.28
CA ARG A 101 10.04 29.40 -21.44
C ARG A 101 10.25 30.83 -20.97
N ALA A 102 11.50 31.21 -20.71
CA ALA A 102 11.88 32.61 -20.74
C ALA A 102 11.66 33.10 -22.17
N VAL A 103 10.70 34.00 -22.35
CA VAL A 103 10.55 34.74 -23.60
C VAL A 103 11.67 35.78 -23.57
N ALA A 104 12.74 35.52 -24.32
CA ALA A 104 13.73 36.55 -24.65
C ALA A 104 13.11 37.45 -25.71
N GLY A 105 13.15 38.75 -25.46
CA GLY A 105 12.57 39.80 -26.30
C GLY A 105 13.34 40.10 -27.58
#